data_AF-A0A293MS09-F1
#
_entry.id   AF-A0A293MS09-F1
#
_cell.length_a   1.000
_cell.length_b   1.000
_cell.length_c   1.000
_cell.angle_alpha   90.00
_cell.angle_beta   90.00
_cell.angle_gamma   90.00
#
_symmetry.space_group_name_H-M   'P 1'
#
loop_
_entity.id
_entity.type
_entity.pdbx_description
1 polymer ?
#
loop_
_entity_poly.entity_id
_entity_poly.type
_entity_poly.pdbx_seq_one_letter_code
_entity_poly.pdbx_strand_id
1 'polypeptide(L)'
;MTLGRIWTIILRFAIQDISGEEMTAKEGLLLWCQRKTAPYKKVNVQNFHLSWKDGLAFCARIHRHRPDLLDYGKLKKEYPLENLNLAFDVAEKHLNIPRMLDAEDVNCVQVSYRFLKCLQVCS
;
A
#
# COMPACT_ATOMS: atom_id res chain seq x y z
N MET A 1 8.12 12.70 11.33
CA MET A 1 8.71 12.78 9.96
C MET A 1 9.08 11.39 9.38
N THR A 2 8.33 10.31 9.67
CA THR A 2 8.77 8.93 9.31
C THR A 2 7.76 8.14 8.48
N LEU A 3 6.45 8.46 8.52
CA LEU A 3 5.43 7.70 7.78
C LEU A 3 5.48 7.89 6.28
N GLY A 4 5.65 9.14 5.80
CA GLY A 4 5.73 9.42 4.37
C GLY A 4 6.90 8.66 3.71
N ARG A 5 8.04 8.56 4.40
CA ARG A 5 9.20 7.79 3.92
C ARG A 5 8.96 6.28 3.87
N ILE A 6 8.31 5.70 4.87
CA ILE A 6 8.01 4.25 4.84
C ILE A 6 6.86 3.96 3.85
N TRP A 7 5.95 4.91 3.63
CA TRP A 7 4.88 4.81 2.63
C TRP A 7 5.45 4.79 1.22
N THR A 8 6.34 5.73 0.89
CA THR A 8 7.04 5.75 -0.40
C THR A 8 7.90 4.51 -0.61
N ILE A 9 8.56 3.99 0.43
CA ILE A 9 9.36 2.76 0.35
C ILE A 9 8.48 1.52 0.09
N ILE A 10 7.36 1.37 0.80
CA ILE A 10 6.42 0.26 0.52
C ILE A 10 5.90 0.32 -0.91
N LEU A 11 5.57 1.52 -1.39
CA LEU A 11 5.08 1.70 -2.76
C LEU A 11 6.16 1.40 -3.80
N ARG A 12 7.42 1.79 -3.56
CA ARG A 12 8.54 1.45 -4.45
C ARG A 12 8.72 -0.05 -4.58
N PHE A 13 8.67 -0.80 -3.47
CA PHE A 13 8.81 -2.25 -3.49
C PHE A 13 7.57 -3.01 -4.00
N ALA A 14 6.40 -2.36 -4.05
CA ALA A 14 5.22 -2.90 -4.71
C ALA A 14 5.30 -2.81 -6.24
N ILE A 15 6.09 -1.85 -6.76
CA ILE A 15 6.17 -1.50 -8.19
C ILE A 15 7.45 -2.04 -8.85
N GLN A 16 8.57 -2.08 -8.12
CA GLN A 16 9.86 -2.53 -8.64
C GLN A 16 10.08 -4.01 -8.33
N ASP A 17 10.44 -4.79 -9.35
CA ASP A 17 10.90 -6.17 -9.18
C ASP A 17 12.36 -6.12 -8.69
N ILE A 18 12.56 -6.45 -7.41
CA ILE A 18 13.79 -6.18 -6.67
C ILE A 18 14.81 -7.30 -6.92
N SER A 19 16.06 -6.94 -7.25
CA SER A 19 17.16 -7.88 -7.49
C SER A 19 17.82 -8.39 -6.18
N GLY A 20 18.65 -9.43 -6.27
CA GLY A 20 19.06 -10.30 -5.15
C GLY A 20 19.72 -9.66 -3.92
N GLU A 21 20.43 -8.53 -4.05
CA GLU A 21 21.05 -7.85 -2.88
C GLU A 21 20.04 -7.11 -1.99
N GLU A 22 18.92 -6.66 -2.56
CA GLU A 22 17.88 -5.91 -1.84
C GLU A 22 16.79 -6.81 -1.23
N MET A 23 16.89 -8.14 -1.42
CA MET A 23 15.96 -9.11 -0.81
C MET A 23 15.90 -9.00 0.71
N THR A 24 17.04 -8.82 1.38
CA THR A 24 17.10 -8.69 2.85
C THR A 24 16.37 -7.43 3.34
N ALA A 25 16.46 -6.32 2.60
CA ALA A 25 15.76 -5.09 2.91
C ALA A 25 14.25 -5.23 2.70
N LYS A 26 13.84 -5.91 1.61
CA LYS A 26 12.45 -6.25 1.30
C LYS A 26 11.83 -7.13 2.39
N GLU A 27 12.55 -8.16 2.84
CA GLU A 27 12.12 -9.07 3.91
C GLU A 27 12.00 -8.34 5.26
N GLY A 28 12.98 -7.51 5.61
CA GLY A 28 12.94 -6.69 6.82
C GLY A 28 11.75 -5.73 6.85
N LEU A 29 11.44 -5.11 5.70
CA LEU A 29 10.25 -4.26 5.58
C LEU A 29 8.96 -5.07 5.65
N LEU A 30 8.89 -6.25 5.03
CA LEU A 30 7.72 -7.11 5.08
C LEU A 30 7.42 -7.52 6.53
N LEU A 31 8.45 -7.94 7.28
CA LEU A 31 8.34 -8.27 8.69
C LEU A 31 7.89 -7.07 9.53
N TRP A 32 8.40 -5.87 9.23
CA TRP A 32 7.94 -4.65 9.88
C TRP A 32 6.45 -4.39 9.61
N CYS A 33 5.99 -4.57 8.37
CA CYS A 33 4.58 -4.41 8.00
C CYS A 33 3.69 -5.38 8.78
N GLN A 34 4.06 -6.66 8.80
CA GLN A 34 3.36 -7.71 9.55
C GLN A 34 3.24 -7.37 11.04
N ARG A 35 4.33 -6.92 11.68
CA ARG A 35 4.31 -6.52 13.09
C ARG A 35 3.41 -5.34 13.36
N LYS A 36 3.32 -4.38 12.43
CA LYS A 36 2.46 -3.20 12.57
C LYS A 36 0.99 -3.50 12.31
N THR A 37 0.69 -4.49 11.46
CA THR A 37 -0.67 -4.90 11.13
C THR A 37 -1.19 -6.08 11.95
N ALA A 38 -0.35 -6.75 12.76
CA ALA A 38 -0.73 -7.88 13.62
C ALA A 38 -2.00 -7.67 14.47
N PRO A 39 -2.32 -6.47 15.00
CA PRO A 39 -3.57 -6.24 15.73
C PRO A 39 -4.84 -6.28 14.87
N TYR A 40 -4.72 -6.24 13.54
CA TYR A 40 -5.84 -6.14 12.60
C TYR A 40 -6.15 -7.51 12.00
N LYS A 41 -7.12 -8.23 12.58
CA LYS A 41 -7.49 -9.61 12.21
C LYS A 41 -7.86 -9.80 10.72
N LYS A 42 -8.32 -8.75 10.05
CA LYS A 42 -8.70 -8.78 8.62
C LYS A 42 -7.52 -8.58 7.66
N VAL A 43 -6.31 -8.34 8.17
CA VAL A 43 -5.11 -8.04 7.38
C VAL A 43 -4.07 -9.11 7.58
N ASN A 44 -3.59 -9.65 6.46
CA ASN A 44 -2.47 -10.60 6.44
C ASN A 44 -1.51 -10.19 5.33
N VAL A 45 -0.42 -9.51 5.72
CA VAL A 45 0.59 -9.01 4.78
C VAL A 45 1.62 -10.09 4.52
N GLN A 46 1.52 -10.77 3.38
CA GLN A 46 2.46 -11.80 2.94
C GLN A 46 3.39 -11.32 1.84
N ASN A 47 3.01 -10.25 1.14
CA ASN A 47 3.80 -9.67 0.08
C ASN A 47 3.44 -8.19 -0.17
N PHE A 48 4.11 -7.54 -1.13
CA PHE A 48 3.86 -6.14 -1.51
C PHE A 48 2.91 -5.96 -2.70
N HIS A 49 2.23 -7.02 -3.12
CA HIS A 49 1.33 -7.02 -4.28
C HIS A 49 -0.09 -7.39 -3.81
N LEU A 50 -0.43 -8.68 -3.83
CA LEU A 50 -1.76 -9.19 -3.53
C LEU A 50 -2.25 -8.84 -2.12
N SER A 51 -1.37 -8.78 -1.12
CA SER A 51 -1.77 -8.48 0.26
C SER A 51 -2.20 -7.03 0.51
N TRP A 52 -1.97 -6.12 -0.43
CA TRP A 52 -2.33 -4.71 -0.32
C TRP A 52 -3.54 -4.33 -1.19
N LYS A 53 -3.95 -5.25 -2.05
CA LYS A 53 -4.97 -5.07 -3.08
C LYS A 53 -6.34 -4.72 -2.52
N ASP A 54 -6.69 -5.27 -1.36
CA ASP A 54 -7.98 -5.03 -0.72
C ASP A 54 -8.08 -3.68 0.01
N GLY A 55 -6.99 -2.90 0.04
CA GLY A 55 -6.90 -1.60 0.71
C GLY A 55 -6.86 -1.66 2.23
N LEU A 56 -7.12 -2.82 2.85
CA LEU A 56 -7.19 -2.95 4.31
C LEU A 56 -5.83 -2.75 4.97
N ALA A 57 -4.75 -3.24 4.34
CA ALA A 57 -3.39 -3.05 4.83
C ALA A 57 -2.99 -1.55 4.89
N PHE A 58 -3.41 -0.76 3.89
CA PHE A 58 -3.17 0.69 3.87
C PHE A 58 -3.98 1.40 4.96
N CYS A 59 -5.28 1.10 5.07
CA CYS A 59 -6.15 1.66 6.12
C CYS A 59 -5.67 1.31 7.53
N ALA A 60 -5.25 0.05 7.77
CA ALA A 60 -4.74 -0.40 9.06
C ALA A 60 -3.52 0.38 9.50
N ARG A 61 -2.65 0.72 8.54
CA ARG A 61 -1.42 1.47 8.80
C ARG A 61 -1.69 2.93 9.15
N ILE A 62 -2.66 3.57 8.50
CA ILE A 62 -3.11 4.92 8.84
C ILE A 62 -3.77 4.91 10.22
N HIS A 63 -4.73 4.00 10.45
CA HIS A 63 -5.42 3.87 11.73
C HIS A 63 -4.47 3.58 12.90
N ARG A 64 -3.39 2.81 12.66
CA ARG A 64 -2.38 2.53 13.70
C ARG A 64 -1.64 3.80 14.15
N HIS A 65 -1.51 4.79 13.28
CA HIS A 65 -0.84 6.04 13.58
C HIS A 65 -1.80 7.11 14.10
N ARG A 66 -2.98 7.19 13.48
CA ARG A 66 -4.02 8.18 13.75
C ARG A 66 -5.39 7.50 13.64
N PRO A 67 -5.85 6.85 14.73
CA PRO A 67 -7.12 6.12 14.72
C PRO A 67 -8.33 7.05 14.56
N ASP A 68 -8.14 8.34 14.81
CA ASP A 68 -9.13 9.40 14.63
C ASP A 68 -9.48 9.69 13.16
N LEU A 69 -8.62 9.30 12.21
CA LEU A 69 -8.78 9.67 10.80
C LEU A 69 -9.63 8.71 9.97
N LEU A 70 -9.85 7.47 10.43
CA LEU A 70 -10.71 6.51 9.73
C LEU A 70 -11.29 5.47 10.68
N ASP A 71 -12.52 5.03 10.42
CA ASP A 71 -13.16 3.96 11.18
C ASP A 71 -12.85 2.60 10.56
N TYR A 72 -11.79 1.95 11.05
CA TYR A 72 -11.34 0.68 10.52
C TYR A 72 -12.37 -0.45 10.68
N GLY A 73 -13.24 -0.38 11.70
CA GLY A 73 -14.23 -1.42 11.99
C GLY A 73 -15.26 -1.59 10.87
N LYS A 74 -15.58 -0.48 10.19
CA LYS A 74 -16.54 -0.43 9.08
C LYS A 74 -15.97 -0.94 7.75
N LEU A 75 -14.65 -1.05 7.63
CA LEU A 75 -14.01 -1.48 6.40
C LEU A 75 -14.22 -2.97 6.12
N LYS A 76 -14.39 -3.26 4.84
CA LYS A 76 -14.83 -4.55 4.30
C LYS A 76 -13.97 -4.90 3.10
N LYS A 77 -13.53 -6.17 3.02
CA LYS A 77 -12.59 -6.63 2.00
C LYS A 77 -13.21 -6.60 0.59
N GLU A 78 -14.54 -6.65 0.54
CA GLU A 78 -15.37 -6.69 -0.66
C GLU A 78 -15.39 -5.35 -1.42
N TYR A 79 -14.95 -4.26 -0.78
CA TYR A 79 -14.90 -2.91 -1.36
C TYR A 79 -13.46 -2.39 -1.49
N PRO A 80 -12.60 -3.05 -2.30
CA PRO A 80 -11.17 -2.74 -2.36
C PRO A 80 -10.90 -1.32 -2.87
N LEU A 81 -11.61 -0.87 -3.91
CA LEU A 81 -11.44 0.47 -4.48
C LEU A 81 -11.81 1.57 -3.48
N GLU A 82 -12.91 1.38 -2.73
CA GLU A 82 -13.33 2.33 -1.69
C GLU A 82 -12.30 2.41 -0.57
N ASN A 83 -11.81 1.27 -0.09
CA ASN A 83 -10.77 1.23 0.95
C ASN A 83 -9.48 1.92 0.49
N LEU A 84 -9.05 1.66 -0.75
CA LEU A 84 -7.84 2.25 -1.33
C LEU A 84 -7.98 3.76 -1.49
N ASN A 85 -9.09 4.23 -2.08
CA ASN A 85 -9.35 5.65 -2.24
C ASN A 85 -9.42 6.37 -0.89
N LEU A 86 -10.14 5.79 0.08
CA LEU A 86 -10.20 6.33 1.44
C LEU A 86 -8.80 6.45 2.06
N ALA A 87 -7.98 5.39 1.97
CA ALA A 87 -6.63 5.42 2.51
C ALA A 87 -5.78 6.52 1.85
N PHE A 88 -5.85 6.64 0.51
CA PHE A 88 -5.06 7.62 -0.23
C PHE A 88 -5.53 9.05 0.03
N ASP A 89 -6.85 9.30 0.08
CA ASP A 89 -7.42 10.60 0.41
C ASP A 89 -7.02 11.05 1.83
N VAL A 90 -7.12 10.16 2.82
CA VAL A 90 -6.76 10.47 4.20
C VAL A 90 -5.26 10.73 4.31
N ALA A 91 -4.43 9.94 3.62
CA ALA A 91 -2.98 10.12 3.61
C ALA A 91 -2.57 11.47 2.99
N GLU A 92 -3.22 11.87 1.91
CA GLU A 92 -2.96 13.16 1.26
C GLU A 92 -3.41 14.33 2.13
N LYS A 93 -4.67 14.33 2.56
CA LYS A 93 -5.27 15.46 3.28
C LYS A 93 -4.71 15.68 4.68
N HIS A 94 -4.36 14.61 5.39
CA HIS A 94 -4.03 14.70 6.81
C HIS A 94 -2.58 14.33 7.14
N LEU A 95 -1.90 13.58 6.27
CA LEU A 95 -0.54 13.10 6.52
C LEU A 95 0.49 13.73 5.58
N ASN A 96 0.09 14.64 4.68
CA ASN A 96 0.92 15.24 3.64
C ASN A 96 1.67 14.18 2.81
N ILE A 97 1.01 13.06 2.52
CA ILE A 97 1.55 12.00 1.68
C ILE A 97 0.89 12.15 0.31
N PRO A 98 1.62 12.59 -0.73
CA PRO A 98 1.03 12.78 -2.05
C PRO A 98 0.50 11.46 -2.59
N ARG A 99 -0.64 11.51 -3.29
CA ARG A 99 -1.18 10.35 -4.01
C ARG A 99 -0.22 9.98 -5.13
N MET A 100 0.42 8.81 -4.99
CA MET A 100 1.36 8.30 -6.00
C MET A 100 0.79 7.14 -6.82
N LEU A 101 -0.35 6.58 -6.41
CA LEU A 101 -1.03 5.47 -7.08
C LEU A 101 -2.52 5.76 -7.16
N ASP A 102 -3.14 5.33 -8.25
CA ASP A 102 -4.58 5.27 -8.35
C ASP A 102 -5.07 3.94 -7.75
N ALA A 103 -6.23 3.97 -7.10
CA ALA A 103 -6.83 2.77 -6.51
C ALA A 103 -7.07 1.67 -7.56
N GLU A 104 -7.35 2.07 -8.80
CA GLU A 104 -7.54 1.16 -9.93
C GLU A 104 -6.27 0.39 -10.28
N ASP A 105 -5.10 1.02 -10.23
CA ASP A 105 -3.83 0.37 -10.55
C ASP A 105 -3.45 -0.67 -9.49
N VAL A 106 -3.73 -0.36 -8.22
CA VAL A 106 -3.49 -1.29 -7.11
C VAL A 106 -4.47 -2.45 -7.14
N ASN A 107 -5.74 -2.17 -7.50
CA ASN A 107 -6.79 -3.19 -7.61
C ASN A 107 -6.78 -3.97 -8.94
N CYS A 108 -5.97 -3.58 -9.93
CA CYS A 108 -5.83 -4.34 -11.16
C CYS A 108 -4.92 -5.56 -10.93
N VAL A 109 -5.30 -6.75 -11.44
CA VAL A 109 -4.44 -7.95 -11.45
C VAL A 109 -3.40 -7.83 -12.56
N GLN A 110 -2.72 -6.69 -12.70
CA GLN A 110 -1.65 -6.51 -13.69
C GLN A 110 -0.64 -5.48 -13.18
N VAL A 111 -0.05 -5.76 -12.02
CA VAL A 111 1.17 -5.08 -11.54
C VAL A 111 2.34 -5.24 -12.53
N SER A 112 2.21 -6.06 -13.59
CA SER A 112 3.22 -6.25 -14.63
C SER A 112 3.11 -5.36 -15.88
N TYR A 113 1.99 -4.67 -16.17
CA TYR A 113 1.79 -4.06 -17.51
C TYR A 113 1.89 -2.52 -17.55
N ARG A 114 2.06 -1.82 -16.43
CA ARG A 114 2.29 -0.35 -16.48
C ARG A 114 3.67 0.03 -17.03
N PHE A 115 4.61 -0.91 -17.11
CA PHE A 115 5.86 -0.73 -17.87
C PHE A 115 5.62 -0.54 -19.38
N LEU A 116 4.55 -1.12 -19.95
CA LEU A 116 4.25 -0.96 -21.38
C LEU A 116 3.61 0.38 -21.73
N LYS A 117 2.84 1.01 -20.82
CA LYS A 117 2.28 2.35 -21.09
C LYS A 117 3.36 3.44 -21.06
N CYS A 118 4.40 3.31 -20.23
CA CYS A 118 5.54 4.24 -20.29
C CYS A 118 6.41 4.01 -21.55
N LEU A 119 6.52 2.78 -22.05
CA LEU A 119 7.29 2.49 -23.27
C LEU A 119 6.57 2.90 -24.56
N GLN A 120 5.23 2.94 -24.59
CA GLN A 120 4.49 3.27 -25.81
C GLN A 120 4.15 4.76 -25.98
N VAL A 121 4.45 5.60 -24.98
CA VAL A 121 4.39 7.08 -25.11
C VAL A 121 5.76 7.65 -25.54
N CYS A 122 6.80 6.81 -25.58
CA CYS A 122 8.14 7.18 -26.07
C CYS A 122 8.52 6.48 -27.39
N SER A 123 7.54 6.23 -28.27
CA SER A 123 7.81 5.86 -29.67
C SER A 123 7.09 6.76 -30.66
#